data_AF-A0A5N6IXJ4-F1
#
_entry.id   AF-A0A5N6IXJ4-F1
#
_cell.length_a   1.000
_cell.length_b   1.000
_cell.length_c   1.000
_cell.angle_alpha   90.00
_cell.angle_beta   90.00
_cell.angle_gamma   90.00
#
_symmetry.space_group_name_H-M   'P 1'
#
loop_
_entity.id
_entity.type
_entity.pdbx_description
1 polymer ?
#
loop_
_entity_poly.entity_id
_entity_poly.type
_entity_poly.pdbx_seq_one_letter_code
_entity_poly.pdbx_strand_id
1 'polypeptide(L)'
;MLRVSAILMTCLLLATAAPTAPEKSNACLSMCLQEKPACASDEHPTGSEGCWGCCQKIEPVVPVKKEMCLSMCLQEKPTCASDEHPTGSEGCWGCCQKN
;
A
#
# COMPACT_ATOMS: atom_id res chain seq x y z
N MET A 1 -18.22 8.55 -59.62
CA MET A 1 -18.67 9.87 -59.12
C MET A 1 -19.05 9.69 -57.66
N LEU A 2 -18.08 9.49 -56.76
CA LEU A 2 -17.35 10.50 -55.98
C LEU A 2 -18.25 11.33 -55.03
N ARG A 3 -17.86 11.31 -53.74
CA ARG A 3 -18.25 12.19 -52.62
C ARG A 3 -19.60 11.78 -51.99
N VAL A 4 -19.75 11.47 -50.70
CA VAL A 4 -19.31 12.11 -49.45
C VAL A 4 -19.53 11.05 -48.36
N SER A 5 -18.56 10.60 -47.58
CA SER A 5 -18.20 11.11 -46.24
C SER A 5 -17.01 10.25 -45.80
N ALA A 6 -15.76 10.68 -45.95
CA ALA A 6 -15.04 11.40 -44.90
C ALA A 6 -15.66 11.27 -43.50
N ILE A 7 -14.81 10.90 -42.54
CA ILE A 7 -15.02 10.94 -41.09
C ILE A 7 -15.76 9.70 -40.56
N LEU A 8 -15.00 8.72 -40.07
CA LEU A 8 -15.06 8.34 -38.64
C LEU A 8 -14.09 7.19 -38.35
N MET A 9 -13.19 7.48 -37.43
CA MET A 9 -12.58 6.53 -36.50
C MET A 9 -11.39 5.70 -37.00
N THR A 10 -10.33 6.43 -37.33
CA THR A 10 -9.01 6.15 -36.75
C THR A 10 -9.10 6.08 -35.22
N CYS A 11 -9.25 4.88 -34.65
CA CYS A 11 -9.04 4.62 -33.22
C CYS A 11 -8.78 3.12 -32.97
N LEU A 12 -7.60 2.64 -33.34
CA LEU A 12 -7.03 1.43 -32.74
C LEU A 12 -5.67 1.82 -32.14
N LEU A 13 -5.76 2.62 -31.07
CA LEU A 13 -4.64 2.89 -30.19
C LEU A 13 -4.34 1.60 -29.44
N LEU A 14 -3.09 1.16 -29.54
CA LEU A 14 -2.52 0.03 -28.83
C LEU A 14 -2.72 0.24 -27.32
N ALA A 15 -3.51 -0.63 -26.69
CA ALA A 15 -3.55 -0.74 -25.24
C ALA A 15 -2.31 -1.54 -24.79
N THR A 16 -1.21 -0.85 -24.53
CA THR A 16 -0.09 -1.41 -23.76
C THR A 16 -0.56 -1.63 -22.34
N ALA A 17 -0.86 -2.89 -21.99
CA ALA A 17 -1.08 -3.30 -20.60
C ALA A 17 0.24 -3.16 -19.84
N ALA A 18 0.37 -2.11 -19.04
CA ALA A 18 1.42 -2.01 -18.05
C ALA A 18 1.12 -3.01 -16.90
N PRO A 19 2.12 -3.74 -16.38
CA PRO A 19 1.93 -4.52 -15.17
C PRO A 19 1.71 -3.56 -14.00
N THR A 20 0.47 -3.42 -13.56
CA THR A 20 0.17 -2.71 -12.31
C THR A 20 0.78 -3.51 -11.17
N ALA A 21 1.62 -2.85 -10.39
CA ALA A 21 2.19 -3.32 -9.13
C ALA A 21 1.09 -3.93 -8.23
N PRO A 22 1.44 -4.83 -7.29
CA PRO A 22 0.46 -5.40 -6.37
C PRO A 22 -0.12 -4.29 -5.48
N GLU A 23 -1.29 -3.80 -5.87
CA GLU A 23 -2.15 -3.00 -5.02
C GLU A 23 -2.40 -3.82 -3.77
N LYS A 24 -2.03 -3.24 -2.63
CA LYS A 24 -2.24 -3.76 -1.29
C LYS A 24 -3.74 -4.01 -1.15
N SER A 25 -4.20 -5.23 -1.46
CA SER A 25 -5.62 -5.49 -1.63
C SER A 25 -6.32 -5.21 -0.31
N ASN A 26 -7.08 -4.12 -0.27
CA ASN A 26 -8.14 -3.99 0.71
C ASN A 26 -8.95 -5.28 0.58
N ALA A 27 -8.98 -6.09 1.64
CA ALA A 27 -9.69 -7.37 1.64
C ALA A 27 -11.19 -7.07 1.64
N CYS A 28 -11.70 -6.71 0.47
CA CYS A 28 -13.11 -6.46 0.21
C CYS A 28 -13.71 -7.79 -0.19
N LEU A 29 -14.62 -8.31 0.64
CA LEU A 29 -15.16 -9.66 0.48
C LEU A 29 -16.37 -9.73 -0.46
N SER A 30 -16.83 -8.60 -1.00
CA SER A 30 -18.16 -8.54 -1.61
C SER A 30 -18.15 -8.37 -3.13
N MET A 31 -18.97 -9.22 -3.76
CA MET A 31 -19.49 -9.08 -5.12
C MET A 31 -20.17 -7.70 -5.30
N CYS A 32 -20.06 -7.11 -6.50
CA CYS A 32 -20.62 -5.79 -6.82
C CYS A 32 -22.12 -5.70 -6.52
N LEU A 33 -22.49 -4.78 -5.64
CA LEU A 33 -23.88 -4.38 -5.40
C LEU A 33 -24.22 -3.15 -6.24
N GLN A 34 -25.43 -3.12 -6.81
CA GLN A 34 -25.86 -2.01 -7.66
C GLN A 34 -26.03 -0.71 -6.85
N GLU A 35 -26.51 -0.85 -5.62
CA GLU A 35 -26.78 0.25 -4.69
C GLU A 35 -25.84 0.20 -3.48
N LYS A 36 -25.63 1.37 -2.85
CA LYS A 36 -24.75 1.50 -1.68
C LYS A 36 -25.31 0.69 -0.49
N PRO A 37 -24.60 -0.33 0.01
CA PRO A 37 -25.08 -1.15 1.12
C PRO A 37 -24.94 -0.44 2.47
N ALA A 38 -25.74 -0.89 3.44
CA ALA A 38 -25.46 -0.69 4.85
C ALA A 38 -24.49 -1.79 5.31
N CYS A 39 -23.27 -1.41 5.71
CA CYS A 39 -22.24 -2.35 6.16
C CYS A 39 -22.31 -2.60 7.68
N ALA A 40 -21.64 -3.65 8.15
CA ALA A 40 -21.43 -3.90 9.57
C ALA A 40 -20.66 -2.75 10.24
N SER A 41 -20.69 -2.65 11.57
CA SER A 41 -20.14 -1.50 12.32
C SER A 41 -18.63 -1.27 12.13
N ASP A 42 -17.88 -2.33 11.87
CA ASP A 42 -16.44 -2.39 11.61
C ASP A 42 -16.07 -2.26 10.13
N GLU A 43 -17.06 -2.24 9.25
CA GLU A 43 -16.90 -2.08 7.81
C GLU A 43 -17.37 -0.69 7.35
N HIS A 44 -17.08 -0.35 6.09
CA HIS A 44 -17.64 0.83 5.43
C HIS A 44 -17.95 0.54 3.96
N PRO A 45 -18.98 1.22 3.39
CA PRO A 45 -19.28 1.09 1.99
C PRO A 45 -18.16 1.73 1.15
N THR A 46 -17.71 0.98 0.15
CA THR A 46 -16.72 1.39 -0.85
C THR A 46 -17.27 1.13 -2.25
N GLY A 47 -16.67 1.77 -3.25
CA GLY A 47 -17.08 1.65 -4.65
C GLY A 47 -17.77 2.90 -5.19
N SER A 48 -18.52 2.70 -6.28
CA SER A 48 -19.18 3.77 -7.05
C SER A 48 -20.52 3.30 -7.59
N GLU A 49 -21.32 4.22 -8.14
CA GLU A 49 -22.60 3.89 -8.79
C GLU A 49 -22.47 2.66 -9.71
N GLY A 50 -23.30 1.64 -9.45
CA GLY A 50 -23.28 0.38 -10.20
C GLY A 50 -22.30 -0.70 -9.72
N CYS A 51 -21.41 -0.41 -8.76
CA CYS A 51 -20.65 -1.44 -8.05
C CYS A 51 -20.19 -0.92 -6.68
N TRP A 52 -20.90 -1.35 -5.64
CA TRP A 52 -20.63 -1.08 -4.24
C TRP A 52 -20.24 -2.35 -3.50
N GLY A 53 -19.51 -2.20 -2.41
CA GLY A 53 -19.13 -3.30 -1.51
C GLY A 53 -18.87 -2.81 -0.10
N CYS A 54 -18.71 -3.75 0.84
CA CYS A 54 -18.28 -3.45 2.20
C CYS A 54 -16.83 -3.89 2.37
N CYS A 55 -15.99 -2.98 2.87
CA CYS A 55 -14.59 -3.29 3.18
C CYS A 55 -14.32 -2.99 4.65
N GLN A 56 -13.44 -3.78 5.25
CA GLN A 56 -12.98 -3.52 6.61
C GLN A 56 -12.17 -2.23 6.67
N LYS A 57 -12.30 -1.53 7.80
CA LYS A 57 -11.43 -0.41 8.14
C LYS A 57 -10.03 -0.95 8.43
N ILE A 58 -9.15 -0.91 7.43
CA ILE A 58 -7.73 -1.11 7.70
C ILE A 58 -7.23 0.15 8.38
N GLU A 59 -6.99 0.08 9.69
CA GLU A 59 -6.27 1.15 10.37
C GLU A 59 -4.95 1.38 9.62
N PRO A 60 -4.61 2.65 9.31
CA PRO A 60 -3.32 2.93 8.71
C PRO A 60 -2.27 2.37 9.65
N VAL A 61 -1.57 1.32 9.21
CA VAL A 61 -0.37 0.84 9.89
C VAL A 61 0.55 2.04 9.92
N VAL A 62 0.60 2.71 11.07
CA VAL A 62 1.56 3.79 11.33
C VAL A 62 2.90 3.22 10.89
N PRO A 63 3.64 3.88 9.99
CA PRO A 63 4.95 3.41 9.66
C PRO A 63 5.72 3.38 10.97
N VAL A 64 5.90 2.18 11.52
CA VAL A 64 6.81 1.95 12.63
C VAL A 64 8.14 2.42 12.05
N LYS A 65 8.65 3.55 12.54
CA LYS A 65 10.01 3.99 12.24
C LYS A 65 10.89 2.80 12.57
N LYS A 66 11.29 2.05 11.55
CA LYS A 66 12.16 0.90 11.70
C LYS A 66 13.52 1.51 11.97
N GLU A 67 13.91 1.52 13.23
CA GLU A 67 15.29 1.73 13.62
C GLU A 67 16.12 0.70 12.84
N MET A 68 17.02 1.19 11.98
CA MET A 68 17.93 0.33 11.24
C MET A 68 19.14 0.07 12.15
N CYS A 69 19.30 -1.17 12.56
CA CYS A 69 20.40 -1.59 13.43
C CYS A 69 21.39 -2.41 12.60
N LEU A 70 22.65 -1.97 12.53
CA LEU A 70 23.67 -2.62 11.72
C LEU A 70 24.41 -3.76 12.43
N SER A 71 24.22 -3.91 13.74
CA SER A 71 25.08 -4.75 14.57
C SER A 71 24.42 -6.02 15.08
N MET A 72 25.22 -7.08 15.09
CA MET A 72 24.91 -8.37 15.73
C MET A 72 25.40 -8.29 17.18
N CYS A 73 24.51 -8.63 18.12
CA CYS A 73 24.67 -8.56 19.59
C CYS A 73 26.12 -8.46 20.09
N LEU A 74 26.50 -7.28 20.58
CA LEU A 74 27.72 -7.05 21.33
C LEU A 74 27.47 -7.34 22.81
N GLN A 75 28.44 -7.96 23.48
CA GLN A 75 28.28 -8.34 24.88
C GLN A 75 28.27 -7.12 25.81
N GLU A 76 29.04 -6.09 25.46
CA GLU A 76 29.13 -4.81 26.18
C GLU A 76 28.54 -3.67 25.36
N LYS A 77 28.12 -2.60 26.03
CA LYS A 77 27.54 -1.42 25.38
C LYS A 77 28.57 -0.73 24.47
N PRO A 78 28.35 -0.65 23.15
CA PRO A 78 29.29 -0.01 22.25
C PRO A 78 29.23 1.52 22.34
N THR A 79 30.31 2.15 21.87
CA THR A 79 30.28 3.55 21.46
C THR A 79 29.92 3.60 19.97
N CYS A 80 28.78 4.20 19.64
CA CYS A 80 28.26 4.25 18.28
C CYS A 80 28.78 5.47 17.50
N ALA A 81 28.59 5.47 16.18
CA ALA A 81 28.87 6.64 15.34
C ALA A 81 27.97 7.84 15.73
N SER A 82 28.33 9.05 15.30
CA SER A 82 27.65 10.29 15.73
C SER A 82 26.14 10.34 15.43
N ASP A 83 25.68 9.58 14.43
CA ASP A 83 24.30 9.49 13.95
C ASP A 83 23.59 8.20 14.41
N GLU A 84 24.25 7.40 15.22
CA GLU A 84 23.74 6.15 15.79
C GLU A 84 23.60 6.25 17.32
N HIS A 85 22.75 5.42 17.91
CA HIS A 85 22.59 5.31 19.36
C HIS A 85 22.67 3.84 19.82
N PRO A 86 23.27 3.57 21.00
CA PRO A 86 23.33 2.22 21.55
C PRO A 86 21.95 1.79 22.07
N THR A 87 21.49 0.64 21.59
CA THR A 87 20.24 -0.03 21.97
C THR A 87 20.53 -1.46 22.41
N GLY A 88 19.60 -2.07 23.13
CA GLY A 88 19.72 -3.43 23.65
C GLY A 88 19.79 -3.50 25.17
N SER A 89 20.31 -4.62 25.68
CA SER A 89 20.39 -4.95 27.10
C SER A 89 21.67 -5.70 27.42
N GLU A 90 22.00 -5.87 28.71
CA GLU A 90 23.15 -6.66 29.16
C GLU A 90 23.28 -7.99 28.40
N GLY A 91 24.43 -8.22 27.76
CA GLY A 91 24.70 -9.40 26.94
C GLY A 91 24.25 -9.34 25.47
N CYS A 92 23.53 -8.31 25.04
CA CYS A 92 23.25 -8.03 23.63
C CYS A 92 22.96 -6.55 23.39
N TRP A 93 23.98 -5.83 22.90
CA TRP A 93 23.95 -4.43 22.53
C TRP A 93 24.16 -4.24 21.04
N GLY A 94 23.65 -3.13 20.50
CA GLY A 94 23.89 -2.75 19.12
C GLY A 94 23.68 -1.27 18.87
N CYS A 95 24.31 -0.75 17.83
CA CYS A 95 24.09 0.60 17.33
C CYS A 95 22.95 0.61 16.31
N CYS A 96 22.01 1.54 16.51
CA CYS A 96 20.87 1.75 15.62
C CYS A 96 20.76 3.21 15.22
N GLN A 97 20.24 3.43 14.02
CA GLN A 97 19.92 4.75 13.50
C GLN A 97 18.41 4.91 13.32
N LYS A 98 17.93 6.10 13.68
CA LYS A 98 16.59 6.56 13.32
C LYS A 98 16.57 6.89 11.82
N ASN A 99 15.82 6.10 11.06
CA ASN A 99 15.57 6.35 9.63
C ASN A 99 14.25 7.10 9.42
#